data_AF-K6TTJ6-F1
#
_entry.id   AF-K6TTJ6-F1
#
_cell.length_a   1.000
_cell.length_b   1.000
_cell.length_c   1.000
_cell.angle_alpha   90.00
_cell.angle_beta   90.00
_cell.angle_gamma   90.00
#
_symmetry.space_group_name_H-M   'P 1'
#
loop_
_entity.id
_entity.type
_entity.pdbx_description
1 polymer ?
#
loop_
_entity_poly.entity_id
_entity_poly.type
_entity_poly.pdbx_seq_one_letter_code
_entity_poly.pdbx_strand_id
1 'polypeptide(L)' 'MADTVIFGSLLYSHIIPPILAFISVILICSGIMDGKRNYAIAGVVLFFAAGLLPFLILPVILGT' A
#
# COMPACT_ATOMS: atom_id res chain seq x y z
N MET A 1 -20.49 16.28 7.70
CA MET A 1 -20.25 15.75 6.34
C MET A 1 -18.81 15.95 5.88
N ALA A 2 -18.10 17.00 6.34
CA ALA A 2 -16.69 17.22 6.02
C ALA A 2 -15.74 16.32 6.84
N ASP A 3 -16.04 16.05 8.11
CA ASP A 3 -15.17 15.31 9.03
C ASP A 3 -14.89 13.87 8.58
N THR A 4 -15.90 13.21 7.99
CA THR A 4 -15.76 11.86 7.42
C THR A 4 -14.85 11.82 6.20
N VAL A 5 -14.81 12.90 5.41
CA VAL A 5 -13.96 12.99 4.21
C VAL A 5 -12.50 13.25 4.61
N ILE A 6 -12.28 14.09 5.63
CA ILE A 6 -10.95 14.35 6.20
C ILE A 6 -10.38 13.08 6.86
N PHE A 7 -11.18 12.37 7.67
CA PHE A 7 -10.76 11.10 8.27
C PHE A 7 -10.49 10.02 7.23
N GLY A 8 -11.34 9.90 6.19
CA GLY A 8 -11.15 8.96 5.10
C GLY A 8 -9.89 9.23 4.30
N SER A 9 -9.60 10.50 4.01
CA SER A 9 -8.38 10.95 3.34
C SER A 9 -7.12 10.61 4.14
N LEU A 10 -7.11 10.92 5.44
CA LEU A 10 -5.97 10.62 6.33
C LEU A 10 -5.71 9.12 6.43
N LEU A 11 -6.76 8.30 6.57
CA LEU A 11 -6.61 6.85 6.65
C LEU A 11 -6.01 6.27 5.37
N TYR A 12 -6.54 6.66 4.20
CA TYR A 12 -6.10 6.12 2.92
C TYR A 12 -4.77 6.69 2.44
N SER A 13 -4.42 7.93 2.80
CA SER A 13 -3.17 8.56 2.36
C SER A 13 -2.00 8.31 3.30
N HIS A 14 -2.23 8.26 4.61
CA HIS A 14 -1.15 8.31 5.61
C HIS A 14 -1.05 7.08 6.51
N ILE A 15 -2.09 6.26 6.66
CA ILE A 15 -2.07 5.13 7.60
C ILE A 15 -1.98 3.79 6.86
N ILE A 16 -2.86 3.57 5.89
CA ILE A 16 -2.89 2.33 5.10
C ILE A 16 -1.61 2.13 4.27
N PRO A 17 -1.08 3.14 3.54
CA PRO A 17 0.07 2.94 2.66
C PRO A 17 1.36 2.55 3.39
N PRO A 18 1.75 3.19 4.51
CA PRO A 18 2.96 2.80 5.25
C PRO A 18 2.89 1.37 5.80
N ILE A 19 1.72 0.94 6.29
CA ILE A 19 1.53 -0.42 6.83
C ILE A 19 1.68 -1.45 5.72
N LEU A 20 1.03 -1.23 4.57
CA LEU A 20 1.17 -2.09 3.40
C LEU A 20 2.59 -2.11 2.83
N ALA A 21 3.26 -0.95 2.79
CA ALA A 21 4.66 -0.86 2.38
C ALA A 21 5.57 -1.66 3.33
N PHE A 22 5.34 -1.55 4.64
CA PHE A 22 6.09 -2.30 5.65
C PHE A 22 5.92 -3.82 5.48
N ILE A 23 4.68 -4.29 5.30
CA ILE A 23 4.38 -5.71 5.04
C ILE A 23 5.05 -6.18 3.74
N SER A 24 5.03 -5.35 2.70
CA SER A 24 5.65 -5.66 1.41
C SER A 24 7.17 -5.83 1.54
N VAL A 25 7.84 -4.94 2.27
CA VAL A 25 9.28 -5.03 2.52
C VAL A 25 9.63 -6.30 3.30
N ILE A 26 8.84 -6.67 4.32
CA ILE A 26 9.04 -7.93 5.05
C ILE A 26 8.90 -9.14 4.13
N LEU A 27 7.94 -9.12 3.20
CA LEU A 27 7.73 -10.17 2.20
C LEU A 27 8.90 -10.26 1.21
N ILE A 28 9.44 -9.12 0.76
CA ILE A 28 10.64 -9.07 -0.08
C ILE A 28 11.82 -9.69 0.66
N CYS A 29 12.08 -9.24 1.89
CA CYS A 29 13.18 -9.74 2.71
C CYS A 29 13.04 -11.23 2.99
N SER A 30 11.85 -11.71 3.38
CA SER A 30 11.60 -13.14 3.61
C SER A 30 11.75 -13.97 2.33
N GLY A 31 11.26 -13.46 1.20
CA GLY A 31 11.38 -14.15 -0.09
C GLY A 31 12.82 -14.27 -0.58
N ILE A 32 13.66 -13.27 -0.31
CA ILE A 32 15.10 -13.31 -0.61
C ILE A 32 15.82 -14.28 0.34
N MET A 33 15.52 -14.21 1.64
CA MET A 33 16.15 -15.04 2.67
C MET A 33 15.86 -16.53 2.49
N ASP A 34 14.63 -16.89 2.15
CA ASP A 34 14.24 -18.30 1.91
C ASP A 34 14.62 -18.80 0.50
N GLY A 35 15.24 -17.96 -0.34
CA GLY A 35 15.54 -18.28 -1.75
C GLY A 35 14.30 -18.49 -2.62
N LYS A 36 13.11 -18.18 -2.10
CA LYS A 36 11.83 -18.38 -2.80
C LYS A 36 11.47 -17.13 -3.60
N ARG A 37 11.96 -17.12 -4.83
CA ARG A 37 11.78 -16.04 -5.81
C ARG A 37 10.32 -15.60 -5.99
N ASN A 38 9.36 -16.52 -5.85
CA ASN A 38 7.92 -16.21 -5.92
C ASN A 38 7.46 -15.24 -4.83
N TYR A 39 7.95 -15.38 -3.59
CA TYR A 39 7.57 -14.49 -2.48
C TYR A 39 8.27 -13.14 -2.58
N ALA A 40 9.50 -13.10 -3.11
CA ALA A 40 10.20 -11.86 -3.38
C ALA A 40 9.47 -11.04 -4.46
N ILE A 41 9.05 -11.67 -5.55
CA ILE A 41 8.29 -11.02 -6.62
C ILE A 41 6.92 -10.56 -6.10
N ALA A 42 6.22 -11.41 -5.32
CA ALA A 42 4.96 -11.03 -4.71
C ALA A 42 5.12 -9.78 -3.82
N GLY A 43 6.18 -9.73 -2.99
CA GLY A 43 6.48 -8.56 -2.17
C GLY A 43 6.79 -7.29 -2.98
N VAL A 44 7.53 -7.40 -4.08
CA VAL A 44 7.79 -6.26 -4.98
C VAL A 44 6.50 -5.75 -5.62
N VAL A 45 5.66 -6.65 -6.14
CA VAL A 45 4.36 -6.27 -6.73
C VAL A 45 3.46 -5.63 -5.68
N LEU A 46 3.42 -6.19 -4.47
CA LEU A 46 2.62 -5.65 -3.36
C LEU A 46 3.13 -4.27 -2.91
N PHE A 47 4.44 -4.03 -2.94
CA PHE A 47 5.05 -2.75 -2.60
C PHE A 47 4.62 -1.64 -3.58
N PHE A 48 4.70 -1.93 -4.88
CA PHE A 48 4.24 -0.99 -5.90
C PHE A 48 2.73 -0.79 -5.86
N ALA A 49 1.95 -1.88 -5.66
CA ALA A 49 0.51 -1.79 -5.51
C ALA A 49 0.13 -0.94 -4.29
N ALA A 50 0.79 -1.13 -3.15
CA ALA A 50 0.59 -0.36 -1.93
C ALA A 50 0.88 1.14 -2.12
N GLY A 51 1.93 1.45 -2.88
CA GLY A 51 2.30 2.82 -3.21
C GLY A 51 1.33 3.47 -4.19
N LEU A 52 0.87 2.74 -5.21
CA LEU A 52 -0.03 3.25 -6.26
C LEU A 52 -1.51 3.29 -5.85
N LEU A 53 -1.96 2.37 -4.99
CA LEU A 53 -3.34 2.30 -4.51
C LEU A 53 -3.89 3.64 -4.01
N PRO A 54 -3.21 4.37 -3.10
CA PRO A 54 -3.73 5.64 -2.61
C PRO A 54 -3.85 6.67 -3.74
N PHE A 55 -2.89 6.74 -4.67
CA PHE A 55 -2.96 7.66 -5.80
C PHE A 55 -4.06 7.31 -6.81
N LEU A 56 -4.51 6.06 -6.88
CA LEU A 56 -5.61 5.64 -7.73
C LEU A 56 -6.97 5.83 -7.04
N ILE A 57 -7.05 5.53 -5.75
CA ILE A 57 -8.30 5.51 -4.98
C ILE A 57 -8.70 6.91 -4.50
N LEU A 58 -7.75 7.74 -4.06
CA LEU A 58 -8.07 9.11 -3.66
C LEU A 58 -8.76 9.92 -4.77
N PRO A 59 -8.29 9.97 -6.03
CA PRO A 59 -9.01 10.70 -7.08
C PRO A 59 -10.34 10.04 -7.49
N VAL A 60 -10.53 8.74 -7.25
CA VAL A 60 -11.81 8.05 -7.53
C VAL A 60 -12.85 8.35 -6.44
N ILE A 61 -12.45 8.38 -5.16
CA ILE A 61 -13.35 8.67 -4.04
C ILE A 61 -13.57 10.18 -3.88
N LEU A 62 -12.51 10.97 -4.05
CA LEU A 62 -12.51 12.42 -3.90
C LEU A 62 -12.81 13.14 -5.23
N GLY A 63 -13.32 12.40 -6.22
CA GLY A 63 -13.60 12.82 -7.60
C GLY A 63 -13.78 14.32 -7.82
N THR A 64 -13.12 14.84 -8.86
CA THR A 64 -13.52 16.11 -9.47
C THR A 64 -15.02 16.17 -9.68
#